data_AF-A0A8S8Y4U0-F1
#
_entry.id   AF-A0A8S8Y4U0-F1
#
_cell.length_a   1.000
_cell.length_b   1.000
_cell.length_c   1.000
_cell.angle_alpha   90.00
_cell.angle_beta   90.00
_cell.angle_gamma   90.00
#
_symmetry.space_group_name_H-M   'P 1'
#
loop_
_entity.id
_entity.type
_entity.pdbx_description
1 polymer ?
#
loop_
_entity_poly.entity_id
_entity_poly.type
_entity_poly.pdbx_seq_one_letter_code
_entity_poly.pdbx_strand_id
1 'polypeptide(L)'
;MKRSKGQRVGTRSILRRRKNERSRLNIRRVMHQYEEGDRVAIVLDGGQQGGMPHRRFHGRTGFIQKRQVLHGSSPSRTATCRRPSSLAPSTCAHSSEGLTMTEEERFLDFATVREMLYDAQERRGSLKYEQKWALQHAEWAASEARNGVSTKPEVFEELRTKLLEVETLAKHPDLAAKLAELMPATPEDVKAVFGSKRIVIDDSEISAVIEIVAQVI
;
A
#
# COMPACT_ATOMS: atom_id res chain seq x y z
N MET A 1 -5.51 -30.33 -43.65
CA MET A 1 -4.70 -29.84 -42.52
C MET A 1 -5.42 -30.10 -41.19
N LYS A 2 -4.77 -30.76 -40.22
CA LYS A 2 -5.34 -30.98 -38.89
C LYS A 2 -5.42 -29.63 -38.14
N ARG A 3 -6.58 -29.31 -37.56
CA ARG A 3 -6.76 -28.08 -36.77
C ARG A 3 -5.95 -28.15 -35.48
N SER A 4 -5.38 -27.02 -35.06
CA SER A 4 -4.70 -26.92 -33.76
C SER A 4 -5.67 -27.16 -32.60
N LYS A 5 -5.16 -27.70 -31.48
CA LYS A 5 -5.94 -28.04 -30.27
C LYS A 5 -5.55 -27.17 -29.06
N GLY A 6 -5.33 -25.88 -29.28
CA GLY A 6 -5.01 -24.92 -28.21
C GLY A 6 -6.23 -24.46 -27.38
N GLN A 7 -5.97 -23.91 -26.20
CA GLN A 7 -7.00 -23.39 -25.30
C GLN A 7 -7.84 -22.24 -25.92
N ARG A 8 -7.26 -21.49 -26.87
CA ARG A 8 -7.91 -20.37 -27.58
C ARG A 8 -8.52 -20.75 -28.95
N VAL A 9 -8.59 -22.02 -29.31
CA VAL A 9 -9.17 -22.44 -30.60
C VAL A 9 -10.67 -22.12 -30.64
N GLY A 10 -11.18 -21.49 -31.70
CA GLY A 10 -12.61 -21.21 -31.83
C GLY A 10 -13.17 -20.18 -30.84
N THR A 11 -12.34 -19.42 -30.13
CA THR A 11 -12.80 -18.35 -29.22
C THR A 11 -13.01 -17.00 -29.92
N ARG A 12 -12.79 -16.94 -31.24
CA ARG A 12 -12.84 -15.70 -32.03
C ARG A 12 -14.17 -14.96 -31.93
N SER A 13 -15.30 -15.68 -31.80
CA SER A 13 -16.63 -15.08 -31.65
C SER A 13 -16.90 -14.67 -30.21
N ILE A 14 -16.42 -15.45 -29.24
CA ILE A 14 -16.64 -15.25 -27.79
C ILE A 14 -15.82 -14.07 -27.26
N LEU A 15 -14.56 -13.95 -27.69
CA LEU A 15 -13.66 -12.86 -27.27
C LEU A 15 -13.82 -11.58 -28.10
N ARG A 16 -14.75 -11.57 -29.07
CA ARG A 16 -14.95 -10.42 -29.95
C ARG A 16 -15.68 -9.30 -29.19
N ARG A 17 -14.95 -8.22 -28.90
CA ARG A 17 -15.51 -6.98 -28.33
C ARG A 17 -16.03 -6.06 -29.43
N ARG A 18 -17.10 -5.32 -29.15
CA ARG A 18 -17.65 -4.28 -30.05
C ARG A 18 -16.67 -3.11 -30.16
N LYS A 19 -16.76 -2.32 -31.24
CA LYS A 19 -15.84 -1.19 -31.51
C LYS A 19 -15.72 -0.24 -30.29
N ASN A 20 -16.85 0.10 -29.69
CA ASN A 20 -16.94 1.02 -28.55
C ASN A 20 -16.41 0.41 -27.24
N GLU A 21 -16.37 -0.91 -27.13
CA GLU A 21 -15.89 -1.62 -25.94
C GLU A 21 -14.37 -1.84 -25.98
N ARG A 22 -13.74 -1.82 -27.15
CA ARG A 22 -12.29 -2.10 -27.30
C ARG A 22 -11.39 -1.08 -26.59
N SER A 23 -11.85 0.16 -26.44
CA SER A 23 -11.03 1.28 -25.94
C SER A 23 -10.71 1.19 -24.44
N ARG A 24 -11.65 0.73 -23.60
CA ARG A 24 -11.47 0.71 -22.14
C ARG A 24 -11.83 -0.65 -21.57
N LEU A 25 -11.10 -1.07 -20.55
CA LEU A 25 -11.52 -2.18 -19.69
C LEU A 25 -12.67 -1.72 -18.82
N ASN A 26 -13.62 -2.62 -18.52
CA ASN A 26 -14.69 -2.30 -17.60
C ASN A 26 -14.15 -2.36 -16.15
N ILE A 27 -13.65 -1.22 -15.67
CA ILE A 27 -13.01 -1.08 -14.36
C ILE A 27 -13.91 -1.62 -13.24
N ARG A 28 -15.22 -1.33 -13.31
CA ARG A 28 -16.21 -1.79 -12.33
C ARG A 28 -16.28 -3.31 -12.20
N ARG A 29 -16.08 -4.06 -13.29
CA ARG A 29 -16.10 -5.54 -13.25
C ARG A 29 -14.81 -6.13 -12.72
N VAL A 30 -13.68 -5.46 -12.97
CA VAL A 30 -12.36 -5.98 -12.63
C VAL A 30 -11.98 -5.69 -11.18
N MET A 31 -12.45 -4.55 -10.65
CA MET A 31 -12.20 -4.14 -9.26
C MET A 31 -13.30 -4.57 -8.28
N HIS A 32 -14.34 -5.25 -8.74
CA HIS A 32 -15.41 -5.71 -7.85
C HIS A 32 -14.87 -6.75 -6.88
N GLN A 33 -15.00 -6.47 -5.58
CA GLN A 33 -14.70 -7.45 -4.55
C GLN A 33 -15.88 -8.41 -4.45
N TYR A 34 -15.60 -9.71 -4.49
CA TYR A 34 -16.61 -10.73 -4.34
C TYR A 34 -16.56 -11.33 -2.94
N GLU A 35 -17.74 -11.56 -2.38
CA GLU A 35 -17.97 -12.22 -1.10
C GLU A 35 -18.41 -13.68 -1.30
N GLU A 36 -18.28 -14.47 -0.25
CA GLU A 36 -18.76 -15.86 -0.26
C GLU A 36 -20.30 -15.88 -0.29
N GLY A 37 -20.89 -16.74 -1.12
CA GLY A 37 -22.33 -16.77 -1.38
C GLY A 37 -22.81 -15.93 -2.56
N ASP A 38 -21.94 -15.12 -3.17
CA ASP A 38 -22.30 -14.32 -4.35
C ASP A 38 -22.61 -15.18 -5.58
N ARG A 39 -23.75 -14.91 -6.23
CA ARG A 39 -24.11 -15.53 -7.51
C ARG A 39 -23.43 -14.82 -8.66
N VAL A 40 -22.57 -15.53 -9.38
CA VAL A 40 -21.77 -14.99 -10.47
C VAL A 40 -21.83 -15.84 -11.74
N ALA A 41 -21.66 -15.18 -12.89
CA ALA A 41 -21.48 -15.83 -14.18
C ALA A 41 -20.04 -15.66 -14.66
N ILE A 42 -19.42 -16.72 -15.17
CA ILE A 42 -18.08 -16.66 -15.78
C ILE A 42 -18.23 -16.12 -17.21
N VAL A 43 -17.76 -14.88 -17.44
CA VAL A 43 -17.76 -14.26 -18.77
C VAL A 43 -16.32 -14.07 -19.20
N LEU A 44 -16.02 -14.40 -20.46
CA LEU A 44 -14.69 -14.24 -21.02
C LEU A 44 -14.59 -12.86 -21.67
N ASP A 45 -13.59 -12.08 -21.28
CA ASP A 45 -13.31 -10.78 -21.87
C ASP A 45 -11.97 -10.79 -22.61
N GLY A 46 -11.98 -10.49 -23.91
CA GLY A 46 -10.78 -10.39 -24.73
C GLY A 46 -9.83 -9.25 -24.33
N GLY A 47 -10.30 -8.32 -23.48
CA GLY A 47 -9.46 -7.27 -22.90
C GLY A 47 -8.56 -7.74 -21.75
N GLN A 48 -8.85 -8.89 -21.14
CA GLN A 48 -8.09 -9.44 -20.01
C GLN A 48 -7.20 -10.59 -20.49
N GLN A 49 -5.88 -10.42 -20.52
CA GLN A 49 -4.98 -11.45 -21.10
C GLN A 49 -4.59 -12.57 -20.13
N GLY A 50 -4.44 -12.25 -18.82
CA GLY A 50 -4.06 -13.21 -17.78
C GLY A 50 -5.24 -13.84 -17.05
N GLY A 51 -5.07 -15.06 -16.53
CA GLY A 51 -6.05 -15.72 -15.66
C GLY A 51 -7.33 -16.22 -16.35
N MET A 52 -7.33 -16.32 -17.69
CA MET A 52 -8.54 -16.61 -18.47
C MET A 52 -8.95 -18.11 -18.41
N PRO A 53 -10.19 -18.44 -18.00
CA PRO A 53 -10.70 -19.81 -18.02
C PRO A 53 -10.87 -20.37 -19.45
N HIS A 54 -10.89 -21.69 -19.58
CA HIS A 54 -11.23 -22.34 -20.85
C HIS A 54 -12.63 -21.97 -21.32
N ARG A 55 -12.84 -21.84 -22.64
CA ARG A 55 -14.14 -21.43 -23.24
C ARG A 55 -15.37 -22.22 -22.79
N ARG A 56 -15.17 -23.47 -22.36
CA ARG A 56 -16.25 -24.34 -21.85
C ARG A 56 -16.96 -23.79 -20.61
N PHE A 57 -16.30 -22.89 -19.88
CA PHE A 57 -16.84 -22.28 -18.67
C PHE A 57 -17.55 -20.96 -18.95
N HIS A 58 -17.45 -20.43 -20.17
CA HIS A 58 -18.16 -19.21 -20.57
C HIS A 58 -19.68 -19.38 -20.41
N GLY A 59 -20.32 -18.44 -19.73
CA GLY A 59 -21.76 -18.44 -19.47
C GLY A 59 -22.22 -19.34 -18.32
N ARG A 60 -21.31 -20.11 -17.68
CA ARG A 60 -21.68 -20.88 -16.49
C ARG A 60 -21.90 -19.95 -15.32
N THR A 61 -22.95 -20.22 -14.55
CA THR A 61 -23.26 -19.52 -13.30
C THR A 61 -22.96 -20.41 -12.11
N GLY A 62 -22.62 -19.81 -10.98
CA GLY A 62 -22.34 -20.50 -9.73
C GLY A 62 -22.31 -19.56 -8.54
N PHE A 63 -22.10 -20.12 -7.36
CA PHE A 63 -21.89 -19.39 -6.12
C PHE A 63 -20.41 -19.35 -5.77
N ILE A 64 -19.94 -18.24 -5.22
CA ILE A 64 -18.56 -18.11 -4.75
C ILE A 64 -18.45 -18.80 -3.40
N GLN A 65 -17.56 -19.79 -3.31
CA GLN A 65 -17.36 -20.53 -2.06
C GLN A 65 -16.22 -19.94 -1.23
N LYS A 66 -15.02 -19.78 -1.82
CA LYS A 66 -13.84 -19.20 -1.15
C LYS A 66 -12.93 -18.49 -2.14
N ARG A 67 -12.20 -17.47 -1.68
CA ARG A 67 -11.15 -16.79 -2.45
C ARG A 67 -9.86 -17.61 -2.40
N GLN A 68 -9.47 -18.23 -3.50
CA GLN A 68 -8.25 -19.03 -3.56
C GLN A 68 -7.05 -18.12 -3.87
N VAL A 69 -6.14 -17.93 -2.90
CA VAL A 69 -4.88 -17.20 -3.09
C VAL A 69 -3.80 -18.23 -3.39
N LEU A 70 -3.44 -18.39 -4.67
CA LEU A 70 -2.28 -19.21 -5.05
C LEU A 70 -1.00 -18.51 -4.57
N HIS A 71 -0.26 -19.13 -3.65
CA HIS A 71 1.03 -18.61 -3.19
C HIS A 71 2.02 -18.56 -4.36
N GLY A 72 2.66 -17.40 -4.58
CA GLY A 72 3.81 -17.27 -5.47
C GLY A 72 3.56 -16.81 -6.91
N SER A 73 2.35 -16.35 -7.27
CA SER A 73 2.16 -15.58 -8.50
C SER A 73 1.21 -14.43 -8.22
N SER A 74 1.61 -13.24 -8.65
CA SER A 74 0.78 -12.02 -8.60
C SER A 74 -0.65 -12.35 -9.03
N PRO A 75 -1.68 -11.81 -8.35
CA PRO A 75 -3.06 -12.23 -8.55
C PRO A 75 -3.46 -11.91 -9.99
N SER A 76 -3.28 -12.88 -10.88
CA SER A 76 -3.70 -12.76 -12.27
C SER A 76 -5.20 -12.77 -12.22
N ARG A 77 -5.74 -11.54 -12.20
CA ARG A 77 -7.14 -11.17 -12.08
C ARG A 77 -8.00 -12.28 -12.64
N THR A 78 -8.60 -13.01 -11.71
CA THR A 78 -9.40 -14.20 -11.90
C THR A 78 -10.54 -13.90 -12.88
N ALA A 79 -11.03 -14.95 -13.55
CA ALA A 79 -12.21 -14.95 -14.41
C ALA A 79 -13.15 -13.77 -14.16
N THR A 80 -13.46 -12.99 -15.20
CA THR A 80 -14.38 -11.85 -15.07
C THR A 80 -15.79 -12.36 -14.77
N CYS A 81 -16.05 -12.52 -13.48
CA CYS A 81 -17.35 -12.84 -12.95
C CYS A 81 -18.29 -11.66 -13.21
N ARG A 82 -19.56 -11.93 -13.53
CA ARG A 82 -20.60 -10.91 -13.70
C ARG A 82 -21.82 -11.31 -12.88
N ARG A 83 -22.31 -10.42 -12.02
CA ARG A 83 -23.65 -10.58 -11.41
C ARG A 83 -24.73 -10.46 -12.50
N PRO A 84 -25.69 -11.39 -12.58
CA PRO A 84 -26.82 -11.29 -13.51
C PRO A 84 -27.69 -10.07 -13.17
N SER A 85 -28.14 -9.35 -14.19
CA SER A 85 -28.77 -8.02 -14.10
C SER A 85 -30.21 -8.01 -13.55
N SER A 86 -30.76 -9.15 -13.12
CA SER A 86 -32.18 -9.29 -12.75
C SER A 86 -32.47 -9.19 -11.26
N LEU A 87 -31.48 -8.82 -10.43
CA LEU A 87 -31.67 -8.65 -8.99
C LEU A 87 -31.32 -7.23 -8.60
N ALA A 88 -32.29 -6.52 -8.04
CA ALA A 88 -32.09 -5.20 -7.44
C ALA A 88 -31.01 -5.29 -6.34
N PRO A 89 -30.18 -4.24 -6.16
CA PRO A 89 -29.19 -4.24 -5.10
C PRO A 89 -29.90 -4.25 -3.75
N SER A 90 -29.76 -5.32 -2.97
CA SER A 90 -29.88 -5.21 -1.52
C SER A 90 -28.82 -4.22 -1.08
N THR A 91 -29.24 -3.12 -0.48
CA THR A 91 -28.37 -2.07 0.03
C THR A 91 -27.52 -2.63 1.17
N CYS A 92 -26.39 -3.23 0.82
CA CYS A 92 -25.28 -3.37 1.76
C CYS A 92 -24.61 -2.00 1.79
N ALA A 93 -25.00 -1.19 2.78
CA ALA A 93 -24.20 -0.06 3.20
C ALA A 93 -22.83 -0.60 3.59
N HIS A 94 -21.88 -0.54 2.66
CA HIS A 94 -20.47 -0.66 3.00
C HIS A 94 -20.05 0.71 3.49
N SER A 95 -20.18 0.91 4.79
CA SER A 95 -19.40 1.86 5.55
C SER A 95 -17.93 1.52 5.29
N SER A 96 -17.32 2.10 4.25
CA SER A 96 -15.88 2.34 4.30
C SER A 96 -15.69 3.56 5.18
N GLU A 97 -16.04 3.41 6.46
CA GLU A 97 -15.31 4.09 7.51
C GLU A 97 -13.84 3.79 7.19
N GLY A 98 -13.06 4.84 6.94
CA GLY A 98 -11.62 4.69 6.92
C GLY A 98 -11.23 3.93 8.17
N LEU A 99 -10.25 3.03 8.07
CA LEU A 99 -9.59 2.54 9.26
C LEU A 99 -9.01 3.77 9.98
N THR A 100 -9.77 4.37 10.89
CA THR A 100 -9.23 5.07 12.03
C THR A 100 -8.72 3.95 12.91
N MET A 101 -7.49 3.51 12.66
CA MET A 101 -6.75 2.79 13.67
C MET A 101 -6.51 3.79 14.79
N THR A 102 -7.43 3.83 15.75
CA THR A 102 -7.19 4.40 17.07
C THR A 102 -6.46 3.34 17.90
N GLU A 103 -5.34 2.85 17.37
CA GLU A 103 -4.22 2.44 18.19
C GLU A 103 -3.35 3.69 18.26
N GLU A 104 -2.90 4.08 19.43
CA GLU A 104 -1.97 5.19 19.59
C GLU A 104 -0.79 4.94 18.62
N GLU A 105 -0.73 5.66 17.49
CA GLU A 105 0.32 5.49 16.50
C GLU A 105 1.65 5.92 17.15
N ARG A 106 2.29 4.97 17.82
CA ARG A 106 3.59 5.18 18.44
C ARG A 106 4.61 5.25 17.31
N PHE A 107 5.12 6.45 17.07
CA PHE A 107 6.23 6.67 16.17
C PHE A 107 7.50 6.05 16.76
N LEU A 108 8.23 5.30 15.95
CA LEU A 108 9.49 4.63 16.32
C LEU A 108 10.63 5.18 15.47
N ASP A 109 11.82 5.21 16.06
CA ASP A 109 13.07 5.56 15.41
C ASP A 109 13.80 4.35 14.79
N PHE A 110 14.76 4.61 13.89
CA PHE A 110 15.50 3.55 13.22
C PHE A 110 16.39 2.72 14.16
N ALA A 111 16.90 3.29 15.26
CA ALA A 111 17.72 2.53 16.21
C ALA A 111 16.87 1.52 16.97
N THR A 112 15.69 1.93 17.47
CA THR A 112 14.71 1.03 18.09
C THR A 112 14.26 -0.05 17.11
N VAL A 113 13.96 0.31 15.85
CA VAL A 113 13.57 -0.66 14.82
C VAL A 113 14.67 -1.69 14.55
N ARG A 114 15.94 -1.26 14.50
CA ARG A 114 17.09 -2.15 14.33
C ARG A 114 17.17 -3.16 15.48
N GLU A 115 17.06 -2.71 16.72
CA GLU A 115 17.12 -3.57 17.91
C GLU A 115 15.96 -4.58 17.92
N MET A 116 14.73 -4.13 17.61
CA MET A 116 13.57 -5.02 17.48
C MET A 116 13.78 -6.12 16.42
N LEU A 117 14.48 -5.82 15.33
CA LEU A 117 14.78 -6.79 14.28
C LEU A 117 15.89 -7.76 14.66
N TYR A 118 16.92 -7.32 15.40
CA TYR A 118 17.92 -8.22 15.97
C TYR A 118 17.31 -9.17 17.00
N ASP A 119 16.47 -8.66 17.91
CA ASP A 119 15.70 -9.47 18.86
C ASP A 119 14.86 -10.54 18.13
N ALA A 120 14.19 -10.13 17.05
CA ALA A 120 13.38 -11.05 16.25
C ALA A 120 14.25 -12.10 15.52
N GLN A 121 15.45 -11.72 15.09
CA GLN A 121 16.41 -12.61 14.46
C GLN A 121 16.95 -13.63 15.45
N GLU A 122 17.30 -13.23 16.67
CA GLU A 122 17.80 -14.13 17.72
C GLU A 122 16.73 -15.15 18.12
N ARG A 123 15.49 -14.69 18.35
CA ARG A 123 14.38 -15.57 18.75
C ARG A 123 13.99 -16.60 17.68
N ARG A 124 14.08 -16.23 16.40
CA ARG A 124 13.59 -17.07 15.27
C ARG A 124 14.71 -17.76 14.49
N GLY A 125 15.96 -17.37 14.69
CA GLY A 125 17.13 -17.78 13.91
C GLY A 125 17.19 -17.20 12.49
N SER A 126 16.07 -16.78 11.90
CA SER A 126 16.04 -16.19 10.56
C SER A 126 14.92 -15.15 10.38
N LEU A 127 15.24 -14.09 9.64
CA LEU A 127 14.30 -13.04 9.23
C LEU A 127 13.77 -13.32 7.82
N LYS A 128 12.54 -12.87 7.53
CA LYS A 128 12.00 -12.85 6.17
C LYS A 128 12.81 -11.90 5.29
N TYR A 129 12.72 -12.07 3.97
CA TYR A 129 13.50 -11.26 3.01
C TYR A 129 13.22 -9.76 3.19
N GLU A 130 11.96 -9.38 3.31
CA GLU A 130 11.53 -7.99 3.54
C GLU A 130 12.10 -7.43 4.84
N GLN A 131 12.17 -8.26 5.89
CA GLN A 131 12.72 -7.88 7.18
C GLN A 131 14.24 -7.73 7.16
N LYS A 132 14.94 -8.52 6.33
CA LYS A 132 16.39 -8.37 6.13
C LYS A 132 16.72 -7.03 5.47
N TRP A 133 15.94 -6.62 4.46
CA TRP A 133 16.09 -5.28 3.87
C TRP A 133 15.74 -4.17 4.86
N ALA A 134 14.69 -4.36 5.65
CA ALA A 134 14.34 -3.41 6.71
C ALA A 134 15.49 -3.27 7.73
N LEU A 135 16.11 -4.39 8.12
CA LEU A 135 17.27 -4.39 9.02
C LEU A 135 18.45 -3.64 8.40
N GLN A 136 18.80 -3.92 7.15
CA GLN A 136 19.88 -3.21 6.46
C GLN A 136 19.62 -1.70 6.34
N HIS A 137 18.38 -1.32 6.03
CA HIS A 137 17.99 0.08 5.97
C HIS A 137 18.07 0.73 7.36
N ALA A 138 17.59 0.05 8.40
CA ALA A 138 17.65 0.55 9.77
C ALA A 138 19.10 0.68 10.27
N GLU A 139 19.97 -0.28 9.95
CA GLU A 139 21.41 -0.22 10.23
C GLU A 139 22.07 1.00 9.57
N TRP A 140 21.83 1.20 8.27
CA TRP A 140 22.38 2.35 7.55
C TRP A 140 21.81 3.68 8.05
N ALA A 141 20.49 3.77 8.24
CA ALA A 141 19.83 4.99 8.67
C ALA A 141 20.19 5.40 10.11
N ALA A 142 20.41 4.43 10.99
CA ALA A 142 20.84 4.70 12.37
C ALA A 142 22.34 5.02 12.49
N SER A 143 23.11 4.73 11.44
CA SER A 143 24.54 5.02 11.40
C SER A 143 24.83 6.50 11.07
N GLU A 144 26.09 6.89 11.24
CA GLU A 144 26.57 8.24 10.91
C GLU A 144 26.61 8.52 9.39
N ALA A 145 26.38 7.50 8.55
CA ALA A 145 26.53 7.61 7.10
C ALA A 145 25.51 8.55 6.42
N ARG A 146 24.42 8.93 7.10
CA ARG A 146 23.39 9.81 6.53
C ARG A 146 23.75 11.29 6.65
N ASN A 147 23.80 11.79 7.88
CA ASN A 147 24.01 13.21 8.19
C ASN A 147 25.25 13.44 9.08
N GLY A 148 26.09 12.42 9.30
CA GLY A 148 27.24 12.49 10.20
C GLY A 148 26.90 12.30 11.70
N VAL A 149 25.62 12.12 12.03
CA VAL A 149 25.12 11.96 13.41
C VAL A 149 24.42 10.61 13.53
N SER A 150 24.72 9.85 14.59
CA SER A 150 24.05 8.59 14.89
C SER A 150 22.70 8.82 15.59
N THR A 151 21.69 8.00 15.27
CA THR A 151 20.37 8.11 15.90
C THR A 151 20.39 7.42 17.27
N LYS A 152 19.99 8.15 18.31
CA LYS A 152 19.73 7.61 19.65
C LYS A 152 18.25 7.75 19.97
N PRO A 153 17.61 6.75 20.61
CA PRO A 153 16.18 6.79 20.90
C PRO A 153 15.80 7.95 21.83
N GLU A 154 16.65 8.26 22.82
CA GLU A 154 16.47 9.37 23.76
C GLU A 154 16.38 10.72 23.03
N VAL A 155 17.35 10.98 22.14
CA VAL A 155 17.44 12.21 21.34
C VAL A 155 16.21 12.36 20.43
N PHE A 156 15.75 11.26 19.85
CA PHE A 156 14.55 11.26 19.00
C PHE A 156 13.29 11.63 19.78
N GLU A 157 13.08 11.05 20.97
CA GLU A 157 11.92 11.35 21.81
C GLU A 157 11.95 12.81 22.31
N GLU A 158 13.13 13.32 22.67
CA GLU A 158 13.31 14.73 23.04
C GLU A 158 12.99 15.68 21.88
N LEU A 159 13.57 15.44 20.70
CA LEU A 159 13.30 16.23 19.48
C LEU A 159 11.81 16.23 19.14
N ARG A 160 11.19 15.05 19.12
CA ARG A 160 9.77 14.91 18.81
C ARG A 160 8.91 15.71 19.78
N THR A 161 9.23 15.66 21.08
CA THR A 161 8.46 16.38 22.11
C THR A 161 8.54 17.89 21.90
N LYS A 162 9.74 18.43 21.66
CA LYS A 162 9.92 19.86 21.36
C LYS A 162 9.24 20.29 20.06
N LEU A 163 9.33 19.47 19.01
CA LEU A 163 8.69 19.76 17.73
C LEU A 163 7.16 19.80 17.83
N LEU A 164 6.55 19.07 18.76
CA LEU A 164 5.11 19.14 19.00
C LEU A 164 4.64 20.45 19.65
N GLU A 165 5.55 21.27 20.17
CA GLU A 165 5.21 22.61 20.69
C GLU A 165 4.86 23.60 19.56
N VAL A 166 5.32 23.34 18.32
CA VAL A 166 4.97 24.15 17.15
C VAL A 166 3.55 23.84 16.69
N GLU A 167 2.72 24.87 16.51
CA GLU A 167 1.28 24.73 16.26
C GLU A 167 0.93 23.90 15.01
N THR A 168 1.68 24.06 13.91
CA THR A 168 1.46 23.29 12.68
C THR A 168 1.86 21.82 12.83
N LEU A 169 2.89 21.54 13.64
CA LEU A 169 3.36 20.18 13.92
C LEU A 169 2.50 19.46 14.94
N ALA A 170 1.92 20.17 15.91
CA ALA A 170 0.93 19.61 16.83
C ALA A 170 -0.28 19.00 16.09
N LYS A 171 -0.70 19.64 14.99
CA LYS A 171 -1.78 19.13 14.12
C LYS A 171 -1.37 17.89 13.32
N HIS A 172 -0.06 17.65 13.17
CA HIS A 172 0.50 16.63 12.29
C HIS A 172 1.68 15.89 12.95
N PRO A 173 1.41 15.00 13.94
CA PRO A 173 2.46 14.32 14.69
C PRO A 173 3.37 13.43 13.82
N ASP A 174 2.87 12.88 12.71
CA ASP A 174 3.72 12.11 11.77
C ASP A 174 4.71 12.98 11.01
N LEU A 175 4.44 14.27 10.81
CA LEU A 175 5.44 15.18 10.24
C LEU A 175 6.52 15.51 11.26
N ALA A 176 6.14 15.71 12.52
CA ALA A 176 7.08 15.93 13.62
C ALA A 176 8.02 14.73 13.78
N ALA A 177 7.49 13.50 13.74
CA ALA A 177 8.30 12.29 13.77
C ALA A 177 9.26 12.18 12.57
N LYS A 178 8.80 12.52 11.36
CA LYS A 178 9.67 12.54 10.17
C LYS A 178 10.78 13.58 10.26
N LEU A 179 10.49 14.76 10.80
CA LEU A 179 11.48 15.82 10.98
C LEU A 179 12.49 15.47 12.07
N ALA A 180 12.04 14.85 13.17
CA ALA A 180 12.91 14.32 14.20
C ALA A 180 13.89 13.29 13.64
N GLU A 181 13.42 12.40 12.75
CA GLU A 181 14.29 11.46 12.02
C GLU A 181 15.19 12.15 11.00
N LEU A 182 14.70 13.17 10.28
CA LEU A 182 15.44 13.80 9.19
C LEU A 182 16.51 14.78 9.68
N MET A 183 16.37 15.33 10.88
CA MET A 183 17.30 16.30 11.48
C MET A 183 17.72 17.38 10.45
N PRO A 184 16.76 18.20 9.96
CA PRO A 184 17.01 19.14 8.88
C PRO A 184 17.98 20.25 9.33
N ALA A 185 19.01 20.49 8.52
CA ALA A 185 19.94 21.60 8.74
C ALA A 185 19.55 22.85 7.91
N THR A 186 18.80 22.64 6.81
CA THR A 186 18.41 23.72 5.91
C THR A 186 16.88 23.95 5.92
N PRO A 187 16.42 25.17 5.64
CA PRO A 187 14.98 25.46 5.54
C PRO A 187 14.32 24.76 4.34
N GLU A 188 15.09 24.42 3.32
CA GLU A 188 14.61 23.70 2.14
C GLU A 188 14.19 22.27 2.50
N ASP A 189 14.93 21.61 3.39
CA ASP A 189 14.62 20.26 3.87
C ASP A 189 13.26 20.23 4.57
N VAL A 190 13.01 21.22 5.43
CA VAL A 190 11.72 21.38 6.11
C VAL A 190 10.61 21.57 5.08
N LYS A 191 10.78 22.53 4.14
CA LYS A 191 9.81 22.78 3.07
C LYS A 191 9.53 21.52 2.23
N ALA A 192 10.54 20.71 1.95
CA ALA A 192 10.38 19.46 1.19
C ALA A 192 9.48 18.44 1.91
N VAL A 193 9.63 18.31 3.24
CA VAL A 193 8.79 17.42 4.05
C VAL A 193 7.32 17.85 4.03
N PHE A 194 7.06 19.15 4.23
CA PHE A 194 5.69 19.68 4.18
C PHE A 194 5.11 19.65 2.76
N GLY A 195 5.93 19.83 1.74
CA GLY A 195 5.55 19.73 0.33
C GLY A 195 4.97 18.37 -0.04
N SER A 196 5.46 17.28 0.57
CA SER A 196 4.92 15.94 0.38
C SER A 196 3.43 15.83 0.78
N LYS A 197 3.03 16.51 1.87
CA LYS A 197 1.63 16.56 2.33
C LYS A 197 0.85 17.77 1.79
N ARG A 198 1.46 18.62 0.96
CA ARG A 198 0.89 19.88 0.42
C ARG A 198 0.38 20.84 1.50
N ILE A 199 1.08 20.89 2.62
CA ILE A 199 0.79 21.82 3.71
C ILE A 199 1.69 23.04 3.55
N VAL A 200 1.11 24.23 3.72
CA VAL A 200 1.87 25.49 3.71
C VAL A 200 2.27 25.80 5.15
N ILE A 201 3.53 26.13 5.35
CA ILE A 201 4.10 26.51 6.64
C ILE A 201 4.75 27.89 6.52
N ASP A 202 4.62 28.70 7.57
CA ASP A 202 5.21 30.03 7.63
C ASP A 202 6.74 29.98 7.84
N ASP A 203 7.47 30.92 7.24
CA ASP A 203 8.94 30.96 7.31
C ASP A 203 9.45 31.16 8.76
N SER A 204 8.65 31.77 9.64
CA SER A 204 8.96 31.91 11.07
C SER A 204 8.97 30.57 11.80
N GLU A 205 7.99 29.70 11.52
CA GLU A 205 7.94 28.36 12.12
C GLU A 205 9.06 27.46 11.59
N ILE A 206 9.41 27.61 10.31
CA ILE A 206 10.54 26.87 9.72
C ILE A 206 11.84 27.22 10.45
N SER A 207 12.04 28.50 10.78
CA SER A 207 13.23 28.96 11.50
C SER A 207 13.25 28.38 12.92
N ALA A 208 12.11 28.38 13.61
CA ALA A 208 11.97 27.78 14.94
C ALA A 208 12.29 26.27 14.94
N VAL A 209 11.86 25.53 13.91
CA VAL A 209 12.17 24.10 13.76
C VAL A 209 13.69 23.87 13.65
N ILE A 210 14.38 24.68 12.87
CA ILE A 210 15.85 24.56 12.71
C ILE A 210 16.56 24.88 14.02
N GLU A 211 16.10 25.91 14.75
CA GLU A 211 16.66 26.27 16.06
C GLU A 211 16.49 25.14 17.09
N ILE A 212 15.32 24.49 17.13
CA ILE A 212 15.06 23.33 18.00
C ILE A 212 16.01 22.18 17.67
N VAL A 213 16.19 21.88 16.37
CA VAL A 213 17.06 20.80 15.90
C VAL A 213 18.52 21.10 16.24
N ALA A 214 18.98 22.33 16.01
CA ALA A 214 20.34 22.77 16.33
C ALA A 214 20.64 22.82 17.84
N GLN A 215 19.62 22.90 18.70
CA GLN A 215 19.81 22.88 20.15
C GLN A 215 20.03 21.45 20.69
N VAL A 216 19.45 20.45 20.04
CA VAL A 216 19.45 19.06 20.55
C VAL A 216 20.61 18.24 19.97
N ILE A 217 21.04 18.55 18.74
CA ILE A 217 22.19 17.92 18.07
C ILE A 217 23.48 18.61 18.49
#